data_AF-A0AAD7BQC1-F1
#
_entry.id   AF-A0AAD7BQC1-F1
#
_cell.length_a   1.000
_cell.length_b   1.000
_cell.length_c   1.000
_cell.angle_alpha   90.00
_cell.angle_beta   90.00
_cell.angle_gamma   90.00
#
_symmetry.space_group_name_H-M   'P 1'
#
loop_
_entity.id
_entity.type
_entity.pdbx_description
1 polymer ?
#
loop_
_entity_poly.entity_id
_entity_poly.type
_entity_poly.pdbx_seq_one_letter_code
_entity_poly.pdbx_strand_id
1 'polypeptide(L)'
;MLRRLFTCTLFLLSATASRYPSFGTLQTNTSSGIMNVVINNTFSTINLIDFHILADLANLIEDLQQNDTDVRVAVFSSANPEYFTAHLDLNFFLPGYESPLPLLDPGNPEMPFPMAVLYNITQLPQATIAVVEGRARDFGNELILAMDMRFALNSPSVQLAQTEPSFGFNPAGGSQFLAQSLIGRGRAFEYSFSSYNIDAVTAAQIGWVNRAFDTQSELHTYVQALAGRIALFPPAGIQATKAGINAVSLIPLDAWIQQARNIVEVLAPSTAAQELLKKYMRVTNNQTNGEVELNYGNGEDVVELLS
;
A
#
# COMPACT_ATOMS: atom_id res chain seq x y z
N MET A 1 -24.75 -36.63 -3.87
CA MET A 1 -24.50 -35.53 -2.91
C MET A 1 -23.28 -35.87 -2.07
N LEU A 2 -22.09 -35.44 -2.47
CA LEU A 2 -20.86 -35.61 -1.70
C LEU A 2 -20.25 -34.22 -1.53
N ARG A 3 -20.42 -33.60 -0.35
CA ARG A 3 -19.75 -32.33 -0.01
C ARG A 3 -18.32 -32.67 0.44
N ARG A 4 -17.33 -32.27 -0.34
CA ARG A 4 -15.92 -32.24 0.07
C ARG A 4 -15.74 -31.06 1.04
N LEU A 5 -15.36 -31.35 2.28
CA LEU A 5 -14.80 -30.35 3.17
C LEU A 5 -13.39 -30.01 2.67
N PHE A 6 -13.16 -28.74 2.35
CA PHE A 6 -11.80 -28.20 2.21
C PHE A 6 -11.25 -27.96 3.61
N THR A 7 -10.25 -28.72 4.02
CA THR A 7 -9.48 -28.48 5.24
C THR A 7 -8.42 -27.40 4.95
N CYS A 8 -8.64 -26.23 5.54
CA CYS A 8 -7.65 -25.17 5.69
C CYS A 8 -6.48 -25.73 6.50
N THR A 9 -5.29 -25.84 5.89
CA THR A 9 -4.10 -26.35 6.59
C THR A 9 -3.45 -25.18 7.33
N LEU A 10 -3.90 -24.96 8.56
CA LEU A 10 -3.26 -24.05 9.50
C LEU A 10 -1.94 -24.68 9.96
N PHE A 11 -0.80 -24.09 9.58
CA PHE A 11 0.51 -24.53 10.03
C PHE A 11 0.64 -24.28 11.55
N LEU A 12 0.93 -25.34 12.31
CA LEU A 12 1.26 -25.28 13.73
C LEU A 12 2.64 -24.60 13.91
N LEU A 13 2.65 -23.43 14.57
CA LEU A 13 3.87 -22.71 14.95
C LEU A 13 4.61 -23.44 16.08
N SER A 14 5.90 -23.74 15.88
CA SER A 14 6.83 -23.94 16.98
C SER A 14 7.24 -22.57 17.51
N ALA A 15 6.96 -22.27 18.78
CA ALA A 15 7.26 -20.98 19.40
C ALA A 15 8.77 -20.79 19.64
N THR A 16 9.46 -20.19 18.66
CA THR A 16 10.65 -19.39 18.92
C THR A 16 10.20 -18.00 19.37
N ALA A 17 10.89 -17.39 20.35
CA ALA A 17 10.62 -16.01 20.75
C ALA A 17 10.55 -15.09 19.50
N SER A 18 9.52 -14.24 19.41
CA SER A 18 9.37 -13.38 18.24
C SER A 18 10.52 -12.37 18.22
N ARG A 19 11.31 -12.38 17.14
CA ARG A 19 12.40 -11.43 16.91
C ARG A 19 11.90 -9.98 16.84
N TYR A 20 10.64 -9.81 16.44
CA TYR A 20 9.98 -8.53 16.25
C TYR A 20 9.02 -8.24 17.40
N PRO A 21 8.76 -6.96 17.71
CA PRO A 21 7.72 -6.57 18.64
C PRO A 21 6.36 -7.09 18.17
N SER A 22 5.42 -7.24 19.10
CA SER A 22 4.02 -7.48 18.74
C SER A 22 3.45 -6.19 18.15
N PHE A 23 3.00 -6.25 16.91
CA PHE A 23 2.27 -5.17 16.25
C PHE A 23 0.77 -5.30 16.53
N GLY A 24 0.05 -4.17 16.54
CA GLY A 24 -1.41 -4.16 16.74
C GLY A 24 -2.18 -4.57 15.48
N THR A 25 -1.67 -4.20 14.31
CA THR A 25 -2.34 -4.29 13.01
C THR A 25 -1.55 -5.09 11.97
N LEU A 26 -0.33 -5.55 12.31
CA LEU A 26 0.50 -6.40 11.46
C LEU A 26 0.71 -7.77 12.11
N GLN A 27 0.56 -8.84 11.35
CA GLN A 27 0.95 -10.18 11.78
C GLN A 27 2.20 -10.58 11.00
N THR A 28 3.29 -10.85 11.70
CA THR A 28 4.57 -11.19 11.08
C THR A 28 4.96 -12.63 11.36
N ASN A 29 5.51 -13.30 10.35
CA ASN A 29 6.12 -14.62 10.49
C ASN A 29 7.37 -14.70 9.61
N THR A 30 8.51 -15.00 10.22
CA THR A 30 9.80 -15.09 9.52
C THR A 30 10.27 -16.53 9.46
N SER A 31 10.55 -17.03 8.26
CA SER A 31 11.20 -18.33 8.07
C SER A 31 12.08 -18.32 6.82
N SER A 32 13.25 -18.96 6.91
CA SER A 32 14.18 -19.14 5.79
C SER A 32 14.51 -17.85 5.01
N GLY A 33 14.70 -16.72 5.72
CA GLY A 33 15.01 -15.43 5.11
C GLY A 33 13.82 -14.71 4.45
N ILE A 34 12.61 -15.25 4.60
CA ILE A 34 11.37 -14.64 4.13
C ILE A 34 10.56 -14.19 5.35
N MET A 35 10.20 -12.91 5.39
CA MET A 35 9.20 -12.40 6.30
C MET A 35 7.86 -12.30 5.57
N ASN A 36 6.83 -12.92 6.12
CA ASN A 36 5.44 -12.67 5.72
C ASN A 36 4.86 -11.61 6.66
N VAL A 37 4.25 -10.58 6.09
CA VAL A 37 3.62 -9.45 6.78
C VAL A 37 2.16 -9.40 6.35
N VAL A 38 1.25 -9.78 7.24
CA VAL A 38 -0.19 -9.75 6.96
C VAL A 38 -0.80 -8.52 7.63
N ILE A 39 -1.34 -7.60 6.82
CA ILE A 39 -2.06 -6.43 7.29
C ILE A 39 -3.45 -6.88 7.76
N ASN A 40 -3.77 -6.57 9.01
CA ASN A 40 -5.04 -6.90 9.65
C ASN A 40 -5.41 -5.80 10.65
N ASN A 41 -5.95 -4.69 10.15
CA ASN A 41 -6.40 -3.62 11.03
C ASN A 41 -7.80 -3.95 11.56
N THR A 42 -7.87 -4.57 12.74
CA THR A 42 -9.14 -4.94 13.38
C THR A 42 -9.97 -3.72 13.83
N PHE A 43 -9.42 -2.51 13.78
CA PHE A 43 -10.14 -1.27 14.06
C PHE A 43 -10.89 -0.71 12.84
N SER A 44 -10.69 -1.30 11.66
CA SER A 44 -11.29 -0.84 10.40
C SER A 44 -11.87 -1.99 9.59
N THR A 45 -13.04 -1.79 8.99
CA THR A 45 -13.65 -2.79 8.08
C THR A 45 -13.02 -2.81 6.68
N ILE A 46 -12.20 -1.81 6.34
CA ILE A 46 -11.62 -1.63 5.01
C ILE A 46 -10.08 -1.62 5.01
N ASN A 47 -9.45 -2.06 6.11
CA ASN A 47 -8.01 -1.90 6.33
C ASN A 47 -7.57 -0.45 6.07
N LEU A 48 -8.28 0.51 6.66
CA LEU A 48 -7.92 1.93 6.61
C LEU A 48 -6.49 2.12 7.13
N ILE A 49 -5.69 2.90 6.42
CA ILE A 49 -4.35 3.28 6.85
C ILE A 49 -4.49 4.42 7.86
N ASP A 50 -4.77 4.04 9.10
CA ASP A 50 -4.85 4.93 10.24
C ASP A 50 -3.50 5.04 10.97
N PHE A 51 -3.50 5.72 12.11
CA PHE A 51 -2.28 5.86 12.90
C PHE A 51 -1.74 4.53 13.44
N HIS A 52 -2.57 3.49 13.62
CA HIS A 52 -2.12 2.19 14.11
C HIS A 52 -1.29 1.48 13.03
N ILE A 53 -1.79 1.41 11.79
CA ILE A 53 -1.03 0.83 10.67
C ILE A 53 0.25 1.62 10.43
N LEU A 54 0.19 2.96 10.43
CA LEU A 54 1.37 3.79 10.21
C LEU A 54 2.44 3.59 11.29
N ALA A 55 2.05 3.51 12.57
CA ALA A 55 2.97 3.21 13.67
C ALA A 55 3.63 1.84 13.50
N ASP A 56 2.82 0.81 13.22
CA ASP A 56 3.33 -0.55 13.07
C ASP A 56 4.23 -0.70 11.85
N LEU A 57 3.90 -0.06 10.73
CA LEU A 57 4.75 -0.03 9.53
C LEU A 57 6.06 0.70 9.81
N ALA A 58 6.04 1.86 10.47
CA ALA A 58 7.24 2.61 10.80
C ALA A 58 8.19 1.79 11.68
N ASN A 59 7.67 1.14 12.73
CA ASN A 59 8.46 0.25 13.60
C ASN A 59 9.02 -0.95 12.83
N LEU A 60 8.20 -1.60 11.99
CA LEU A 60 8.64 -2.72 11.16
C LEU A 60 9.76 -2.30 10.20
N ILE A 61 9.63 -1.13 9.57
CA ILE A 61 10.62 -0.58 8.65
C ILE A 61 11.94 -0.32 9.40
N GLU A 62 11.88 0.31 10.56
CA GLU A 62 13.05 0.57 11.39
C GLU A 62 13.78 -0.74 11.75
N ASP A 63 13.03 -1.76 12.18
CA ASP A 63 13.60 -3.07 12.50
C ASP A 63 14.26 -3.74 11.29
N LEU A 64 13.60 -3.69 10.12
CA LEU A 64 14.15 -4.25 8.88
C LEU A 64 15.38 -3.48 8.38
N GLN A 65 15.46 -2.17 8.62
CA GLN A 65 16.59 -1.35 8.21
C GLN A 65 17.80 -1.51 9.13
N GLN A 66 17.57 -1.54 10.45
CA GLN A 66 18.65 -1.41 11.44
C GLN A 66 19.02 -2.74 12.12
N ASN A 67 18.05 -3.64 12.30
CA ASN A 67 18.15 -4.74 13.26
C ASN A 67 18.12 -6.14 12.63
N ASP A 68 17.63 -6.28 11.39
CA ASP A 68 17.49 -7.58 10.72
C ASP A 68 18.37 -7.76 9.48
N THR A 69 19.42 -8.57 9.64
CA THR A 69 20.34 -8.98 8.57
C THR A 69 20.06 -10.39 8.03
N ASP A 70 19.01 -11.07 8.48
CA ASP A 70 18.63 -12.43 8.07
C ASP A 70 17.45 -12.44 7.09
N VAL A 71 16.55 -11.45 7.16
CA VAL A 71 15.50 -11.28 6.16
C VAL A 71 16.11 -10.80 4.84
N ARG A 72 15.66 -11.40 3.75
CA ARG A 72 16.02 -11.08 2.36
C ARG A 72 14.83 -10.55 1.59
N VAL A 73 13.64 -11.03 1.94
CA VAL A 73 12.38 -10.71 1.28
C VAL A 73 11.30 -10.47 2.32
N ALA A 74 10.55 -9.39 2.18
CA ALA A 74 9.31 -9.14 2.91
C ALA A 74 8.12 -9.27 1.94
N VAL A 75 7.18 -10.17 2.26
CA VAL A 75 5.97 -10.43 1.47
C VAL A 75 4.78 -9.87 2.24
N PHE A 76 4.14 -8.84 1.68
CA PHE A 76 2.98 -8.17 2.24
C PHE A 76 1.70 -8.72 1.65
N SER A 77 0.74 -9.05 2.49
CA SER A 77 -0.61 -9.46 2.12
C SER A 77 -1.62 -8.88 3.10
N SER A 78 -2.91 -9.13 2.85
CA SER A 78 -3.99 -8.69 3.73
C SER A 78 -4.78 -9.87 4.28
N ALA A 79 -5.23 -9.76 5.54
CA ALA A 79 -6.21 -10.68 6.12
C ALA A 79 -7.66 -10.34 5.72
N ASN A 80 -7.88 -9.14 5.17
CA ASN A 80 -9.19 -8.70 4.71
C ASN A 80 -9.41 -9.18 3.25
N PRO A 81 -10.50 -9.92 2.97
CA PRO A 81 -10.75 -10.50 1.65
C PRO A 81 -11.20 -9.48 0.59
N GLU A 82 -11.60 -8.28 0.99
CA GLU A 82 -12.09 -7.23 0.09
C GLU A 82 -11.09 -6.10 -0.13
N TYR A 83 -10.17 -5.88 0.81
CA TYR A 83 -9.19 -4.79 0.78
C TYR A 83 -7.79 -5.32 1.07
N PHE A 84 -6.82 -4.97 0.23
CA PHE A 84 -5.43 -4.95 0.66
C PHE A 84 -5.29 -3.89 1.76
N THR A 85 -5.54 -2.64 1.38
CA THR A 85 -5.80 -1.48 2.22
C THR A 85 -6.67 -0.52 1.43
N ALA A 86 -7.57 0.22 2.09
CA ALA A 86 -8.35 1.26 1.41
C ALA A 86 -7.48 2.51 1.19
N HIS A 87 -7.74 3.61 1.90
CA HIS A 87 -7.00 4.86 1.79
C HIS A 87 -6.38 5.26 3.14
N LEU A 88 -5.64 6.37 3.17
CA LEU A 88 -5.21 7.02 4.41
C LEU A 88 -6.43 7.54 5.18
N ASP A 89 -6.40 7.43 6.50
CA ASP A 89 -7.43 8.04 7.35
C ASP A 89 -7.56 9.55 7.05
N LEU A 90 -8.70 9.96 6.48
CA LEU A 90 -8.88 11.34 6.04
C LEU A 90 -8.99 12.35 7.19
N ASN A 91 -9.12 11.87 8.44
CA ASN A 91 -9.03 12.72 9.61
C ASN A 91 -7.69 13.47 9.68
N PHE A 92 -6.59 12.91 9.16
CA PHE A 92 -5.28 13.58 9.08
C PHE A 92 -5.33 14.94 8.36
N PHE A 93 -6.32 15.16 7.51
CA PHE A 93 -6.48 16.40 6.73
C PHE A 93 -7.57 17.32 7.28
N LEU A 94 -8.23 16.97 8.39
CA LEU A 94 -9.24 17.83 9.01
C LEU A 94 -8.60 18.88 9.93
N PRO A 95 -9.06 20.15 9.87
CA PRO A 95 -8.62 21.18 10.81
C PRO A 95 -8.90 20.78 12.26
N GLY A 96 -7.86 20.85 13.11
CA GLY A 96 -7.96 20.55 14.53
C GLY A 96 -7.92 19.05 14.88
N TYR A 97 -7.67 18.17 13.92
CA TYR A 97 -7.36 16.78 14.24
C TYR A 97 -5.99 16.67 14.91
N GLU A 98 -5.97 16.07 16.09
CA GLU A 98 -4.74 15.79 16.83
C GLU A 98 -4.34 14.34 16.61
N SER A 99 -3.36 14.12 15.73
CA SER A 99 -2.82 12.77 15.51
C SER A 99 -2.02 12.31 16.73
N PRO A 100 -2.10 11.03 17.12
CA PRO A 100 -1.18 10.45 18.10
C PRO A 100 0.24 10.22 17.53
N LEU A 101 0.44 10.44 16.22
CA LEU A 101 1.73 10.34 15.55
C LEU A 101 2.38 11.71 15.37
N PRO A 102 3.71 11.76 15.19
CA PRO A 102 4.39 12.97 14.76
C PRO A 102 3.81 13.54 13.46
N LEU A 103 3.77 14.87 13.35
CA LEU A 103 3.38 15.53 12.08
C LEU A 103 4.45 15.32 11.00
N LEU A 104 5.71 15.33 11.40
CA LEU A 104 6.90 15.24 10.55
C LEU A 104 7.71 14.00 10.94
N ASP A 105 8.39 13.43 9.98
CA ASP A 105 9.22 12.25 10.19
C ASP A 105 10.44 12.57 11.08
N PRO A 106 10.70 11.77 12.13
CA PRO A 106 11.86 11.97 12.99
C PRO A 106 13.21 11.82 12.27
N GLY A 107 13.28 10.99 11.21
CA GLY A 107 14.48 10.76 10.41
C GLY A 107 14.70 11.83 9.33
N ASN A 108 13.63 12.48 8.89
CA ASN A 108 13.64 13.58 7.93
C ASN A 108 12.57 14.63 8.29
N PRO A 109 12.92 15.64 9.10
CA PRO A 109 11.94 16.59 9.66
C PRO A 109 11.32 17.54 8.63
N GLU A 110 11.60 17.38 7.33
CA GLU A 110 10.89 18.10 6.26
C GLU A 110 9.74 17.28 5.66
N MET A 111 9.70 15.97 5.92
CA MET A 111 8.75 15.04 5.32
C MET A 111 7.57 14.78 6.26
N PRO A 112 6.31 14.97 5.81
CA PRO A 112 5.15 14.54 6.58
C PRO A 112 5.21 13.04 6.90
N PHE A 113 4.92 12.69 8.17
CA PHE A 113 5.15 11.35 8.68
C PHE A 113 4.50 10.22 7.85
N PRO A 114 3.21 10.30 7.44
CA PRO A 114 2.62 9.24 6.62
C PRO A 114 3.39 9.02 5.31
N MET A 115 3.75 10.09 4.60
CA MET A 115 4.46 10.02 3.32
C MET A 115 5.88 9.48 3.49
N ALA A 116 6.52 9.74 4.64
CA ALA A 116 7.82 9.16 4.98
C ALA A 116 7.75 7.64 5.13
N VAL A 117 6.66 7.08 5.69
CA VAL A 117 6.48 5.62 5.78
C VAL A 117 6.56 4.98 4.39
N LEU A 118 5.85 5.53 3.40
CA LEU A 118 5.89 5.00 2.03
C LEU A 118 7.25 5.20 1.36
N TYR A 119 7.86 6.37 1.52
CA TYR A 119 9.22 6.59 1.04
C TYR A 119 10.19 5.56 1.62
N ASN A 120 10.15 5.32 2.94
CA ASN A 120 11.05 4.40 3.61
C ASN A 120 10.85 2.93 3.18
N ILE A 121 9.65 2.52 2.75
CA ILE A 121 9.42 1.22 2.12
C ILE A 121 10.23 1.08 0.83
N THR A 122 10.29 2.13 -0.01
CA THR A 122 11.12 2.11 -1.23
C THR A 122 12.61 1.96 -0.92
N GLN A 123 13.03 2.37 0.28
CA GLN A 123 14.41 2.34 0.76
C GLN A 123 14.77 1.09 1.58
N LEU A 124 13.83 0.15 1.79
CA LEU A 124 14.13 -1.08 2.51
C LEU A 124 15.26 -1.88 1.84
N PRO A 125 16.25 -2.39 2.60
CA PRO A 125 17.36 -3.16 2.03
C PRO A 125 16.94 -4.55 1.54
N GLN A 126 15.79 -5.06 1.98
CA GLN A 126 15.18 -6.30 1.52
C GLN A 126 14.37 -6.08 0.24
N ALA A 127 14.17 -7.16 -0.52
CA ALA A 127 13.18 -7.18 -1.60
C ALA A 127 11.76 -7.15 -1.01
N THR A 128 10.86 -6.35 -1.56
CA THR A 128 9.47 -6.26 -1.09
C THR A 128 8.49 -6.75 -2.15
N ILE A 129 7.52 -7.56 -1.74
CA ILE A 129 6.51 -8.15 -2.62
C ILE A 129 5.11 -7.87 -2.06
N ALA A 130 4.22 -7.28 -2.86
CA ALA A 130 2.80 -7.19 -2.56
C ALA A 130 2.02 -8.37 -3.18
N VAL A 131 1.23 -9.06 -2.36
CA VAL A 131 0.22 -10.05 -2.78
C VAL A 131 -1.15 -9.37 -2.69
N VAL A 132 -1.70 -8.98 -3.83
CA VAL A 132 -2.89 -8.13 -3.92
C VAL A 132 -4.12 -8.97 -4.27
N GLU A 133 -4.96 -9.21 -3.26
CA GLU A 133 -6.16 -10.06 -3.38
C GLU A 133 -7.46 -9.27 -3.16
N GLY A 134 -7.35 -8.00 -2.77
CA GLY A 134 -8.45 -7.06 -2.59
C GLY A 134 -8.07 -5.67 -3.07
N ARG A 135 -8.97 -4.71 -2.86
CA ARG A 135 -8.85 -3.32 -3.30
C ARG A 135 -7.63 -2.66 -2.71
N ALA A 136 -6.96 -1.83 -3.50
CA ALA A 136 -5.92 -0.92 -3.04
C ALA A 136 -6.15 0.43 -3.70
N ARG A 137 -6.42 1.47 -2.92
CA ARG A 137 -6.81 2.78 -3.47
C ARG A 137 -6.03 3.90 -2.82
N ASP A 138 -5.77 4.98 -3.56
CA ASP A 138 -5.07 6.16 -3.05
C ASP A 138 -3.77 5.74 -2.34
N PHE A 139 -3.59 6.14 -1.07
CA PHE A 139 -2.47 5.77 -0.21
C PHE A 139 -2.25 4.25 -0.08
N GLY A 140 -3.29 3.43 -0.16
CA GLY A 140 -3.18 1.97 -0.19
C GLY A 140 -2.63 1.43 -1.50
N ASN A 141 -2.97 2.07 -2.63
CA ASN A 141 -2.35 1.77 -3.92
C ASN A 141 -0.90 2.31 -3.99
N GLU A 142 -0.63 3.45 -3.35
CA GLU A 142 0.74 3.98 -3.18
C GLU A 142 1.61 3.04 -2.35
N LEU A 143 1.05 2.41 -1.31
CA LEU A 143 1.74 1.40 -0.51
C LEU A 143 2.23 0.22 -1.37
N ILE A 144 1.39 -0.34 -2.25
CA ILE A 144 1.83 -1.44 -3.12
C ILE A 144 2.81 -0.96 -4.20
N LEU A 145 2.67 0.28 -4.68
CA LEU A 145 3.57 0.88 -5.67
C LEU A 145 4.96 1.17 -5.09
N ALA A 146 5.05 1.46 -3.78
CA ALA A 146 6.31 1.64 -3.07
C ALA A 146 7.09 0.31 -2.92
N MET A 147 6.44 -0.84 -3.12
CA MET A 147 7.09 -2.16 -3.07
C MET A 147 7.74 -2.53 -4.41
N ASP A 148 8.76 -3.38 -4.38
CA ASP A 148 9.55 -3.71 -5.57
C ASP A 148 8.74 -4.52 -6.60
N MET A 149 7.86 -5.40 -6.13
CA MET A 149 7.07 -6.32 -6.97
C MET A 149 5.62 -6.42 -6.48
N ARG A 150 4.67 -6.54 -7.41
CA ARG A 150 3.23 -6.65 -7.14
C ARG A 150 2.64 -7.80 -7.95
N PHE A 151 1.93 -8.71 -7.29
CA PHE A 151 1.23 -9.82 -7.93
C PHE A 151 -0.21 -9.84 -7.48
N ALA A 152 -1.13 -9.90 -8.45
CA ALA A 152 -2.55 -9.71 -8.20
C ALA A 152 -3.38 -10.96 -8.48
N LEU A 153 -4.47 -11.13 -7.73
CA LEU A 153 -5.52 -12.09 -8.05
C LEU A 153 -6.47 -11.49 -9.09
N ASN A 154 -6.79 -12.23 -10.14
CA ASN A 154 -7.85 -11.90 -11.08
C ASN A 154 -9.21 -12.16 -10.43
N SER A 155 -9.68 -11.19 -9.67
CA SER A 155 -10.93 -11.25 -8.90
C SER A 155 -11.62 -9.88 -8.96
N PRO A 156 -12.97 -9.83 -8.92
CA PRO A 156 -13.70 -8.56 -8.82
C PRO A 156 -13.30 -7.70 -7.62
N SER A 157 -12.77 -8.30 -6.55
CA SER A 157 -12.27 -7.57 -5.37
C SER A 157 -10.98 -6.81 -5.64
N VAL A 158 -10.21 -7.13 -6.67
CA VAL A 158 -8.98 -6.39 -6.99
C VAL A 158 -9.33 -5.22 -7.89
N GLN A 159 -9.47 -4.06 -7.25
CA GLN A 159 -9.60 -2.75 -7.90
C GLN A 159 -8.46 -1.86 -7.41
N LEU A 160 -7.62 -1.40 -8.33
CA LEU A 160 -6.55 -0.45 -8.04
C LEU A 160 -6.98 0.94 -8.50
N ALA A 161 -6.82 1.96 -7.66
CA ALA A 161 -7.21 3.32 -8.06
C ALA A 161 -6.32 4.40 -7.44
N GLN A 162 -6.27 5.55 -8.12
CA GLN A 162 -5.67 6.80 -7.65
C GLN A 162 -6.74 7.87 -7.81
N THR A 163 -7.48 8.12 -6.75
CA THR A 163 -8.68 8.97 -6.77
C THR A 163 -8.48 10.30 -6.07
N GLU A 164 -7.29 10.56 -5.53
CA GLU A 164 -6.90 11.80 -4.85
C GLU A 164 -7.29 13.07 -5.62
N PRO A 165 -7.12 13.15 -6.97
CA PRO A 165 -7.50 14.35 -7.71
C PRO A 165 -8.99 14.69 -7.64
N SER A 166 -9.89 13.70 -7.49
CA SER A 166 -11.32 13.97 -7.30
C SER A 166 -11.67 14.52 -5.91
N PHE A 167 -10.73 14.49 -4.97
CA PHE A 167 -10.82 15.17 -3.67
C PHE A 167 -10.10 16.52 -3.65
N GLY A 168 -9.47 16.92 -4.77
CA GLY A 168 -8.61 18.10 -4.83
C GLY A 168 -7.22 17.87 -4.23
N PHE A 169 -6.80 16.62 -4.09
CA PHE A 169 -5.47 16.24 -3.58
C PHE A 169 -4.54 15.78 -4.71
N ASN A 170 -3.24 15.76 -4.39
CA ASN A 170 -2.25 15.02 -5.18
C ASN A 170 -1.94 13.68 -4.49
N PRO A 171 -1.58 12.63 -5.23
CA PRO A 171 -1.07 11.38 -4.66
C PRO A 171 0.30 11.57 -3.98
N ALA A 172 0.27 12.03 -2.74
CA ALA A 172 1.46 12.49 -2.04
C ALA A 172 2.35 11.34 -1.50
N GLY A 173 1.87 10.10 -1.52
CA GLY A 173 2.64 8.89 -1.24
C GLY A 173 3.50 8.41 -2.42
N GLY A 174 3.37 9.03 -3.59
CA GLY A 174 4.30 8.90 -4.70
C GLY A 174 3.76 8.26 -5.98
N SER A 175 2.47 7.94 -6.07
CA SER A 175 1.97 7.24 -7.27
C SER A 175 2.24 8.01 -8.57
N GLN A 176 2.23 9.35 -8.55
CA GLN A 176 2.42 10.14 -9.78
C GLN A 176 3.74 9.82 -10.52
N PHE A 177 4.83 9.54 -9.80
CA PHE A 177 6.11 9.20 -10.42
C PHE A 177 6.37 7.69 -10.43
N LEU A 178 5.87 6.94 -9.44
CA LEU A 178 5.98 5.47 -9.43
C LEU A 178 5.18 4.86 -10.58
N ALA A 179 3.91 5.24 -10.73
CA ALA A 179 3.08 4.79 -11.84
C ALA A 179 3.65 5.29 -13.17
N GLN A 180 4.12 6.54 -13.27
CA GLN A 180 4.73 7.04 -14.50
C GLN A 180 5.94 6.22 -14.95
N SER A 181 6.79 5.76 -14.03
CA SER A 181 7.92 4.86 -14.32
C SER A 181 7.49 3.46 -14.78
N LEU A 182 6.28 3.03 -14.44
CA LEU A 182 5.74 1.70 -14.77
C LEU A 182 4.92 1.67 -16.07
N ILE A 183 3.97 2.59 -16.22
CA ILE A 183 2.95 2.55 -17.27
C ILE A 183 3.11 3.66 -18.32
N GLY A 184 4.09 4.54 -18.13
CA GLY A 184 4.36 5.70 -18.98
C GLY A 184 3.42 6.88 -18.74
N ARG A 185 3.85 8.06 -19.20
CA ARG A 185 3.21 9.36 -18.93
C ARG A 185 1.73 9.41 -19.31
N GLY A 186 1.36 8.89 -20.47
CA GLY A 186 -0.02 8.99 -20.98
C GLY A 186 -1.02 8.26 -20.08
N ARG A 187 -0.74 7.00 -19.77
CA ARG A 187 -1.61 6.20 -18.91
C ARG A 187 -1.59 6.66 -17.45
N ALA A 188 -0.46 7.17 -16.97
CA ALA A 188 -0.41 7.79 -15.64
C ALA A 188 -1.40 8.96 -15.53
N PHE A 189 -1.47 9.83 -16.54
CA PHE A 189 -2.50 10.88 -16.57
C PHE A 189 -3.91 10.33 -16.71
N GLU A 190 -4.12 9.34 -17.57
CA GLU A 190 -5.43 8.72 -17.78
C GLU A 190 -6.02 8.24 -16.45
N TYR A 191 -5.32 7.36 -15.73
CA TYR A 191 -5.84 6.76 -14.50
C TYR A 191 -5.88 7.71 -13.31
N SER A 192 -4.90 8.62 -13.17
CA SER A 192 -4.91 9.58 -12.07
C SER A 192 -5.97 10.67 -12.26
N PHE A 193 -6.19 11.18 -13.48
CA PHE A 193 -7.17 12.24 -13.69
C PHE A 193 -8.60 11.72 -13.78
N SER A 194 -8.80 10.50 -14.27
CA SER A 194 -10.14 9.90 -14.33
C SER A 194 -10.60 9.33 -12.99
N SER A 195 -9.68 9.09 -12.06
CA SER A 195 -9.92 8.33 -10.84
C SER A 195 -10.46 6.92 -11.10
N TYR A 196 -10.19 6.33 -12.26
CA TYR A 196 -10.76 5.03 -12.62
C TYR A 196 -10.14 3.86 -11.86
N ASN A 197 -10.99 2.90 -11.53
CA ASN A 197 -10.58 1.58 -11.08
C ASN A 197 -9.87 0.80 -12.19
N ILE A 198 -8.81 0.09 -11.82
CA ILE A 198 -8.02 -0.78 -12.68
C ILE A 198 -8.16 -2.21 -12.14
N ASP A 199 -8.77 -3.09 -12.93
CA ASP A 199 -8.84 -4.52 -12.61
C ASP A 199 -7.44 -5.18 -12.72
N ALA A 200 -7.28 -6.36 -12.11
CA ALA A 200 -6.00 -7.06 -12.08
C ALA A 200 -5.41 -7.39 -13.47
N VAL A 201 -6.27 -7.76 -14.43
CA VAL A 201 -5.83 -8.14 -15.79
C VAL A 201 -5.32 -6.92 -16.54
N THR A 202 -6.09 -5.83 -16.52
CA THR A 202 -5.71 -4.55 -17.10
C THR A 202 -4.44 -4.03 -16.42
N ALA A 203 -4.37 -4.07 -15.09
CA ALA A 203 -3.20 -3.67 -14.31
C ALA A 203 -1.93 -4.43 -14.74
N ALA A 204 -2.03 -5.74 -14.99
CA ALA A 204 -0.90 -6.52 -15.48
C ALA A 204 -0.53 -6.17 -16.94
N GLN A 205 -1.52 -5.95 -17.80
CA GLN A 205 -1.30 -5.58 -19.21
C GLN A 205 -0.60 -4.23 -19.37
N ILE A 206 -0.94 -3.25 -18.53
CA ILE A 206 -0.36 -1.91 -18.61
C ILE A 206 0.97 -1.79 -17.86
N GLY A 207 1.28 -2.72 -16.96
CA GLY A 207 2.49 -2.75 -16.13
C GLY A 207 2.33 -2.19 -14.71
N TRP A 208 1.10 -1.93 -14.25
CA TRP A 208 0.82 -1.46 -12.89
C TRP A 208 1.17 -2.53 -11.85
N VAL A 209 0.85 -3.79 -12.15
CA VAL A 209 1.32 -4.97 -11.42
C VAL A 209 2.17 -5.86 -12.32
N ASN A 210 3.03 -6.69 -11.74
CA ASN A 210 3.93 -7.55 -12.51
C ASN A 210 3.19 -8.70 -13.20
N ARG A 211 2.14 -9.25 -12.57
CA ARG A 211 1.31 -10.32 -13.12
C ARG A 211 -0.02 -10.45 -12.38
N ALA A 212 -1.05 -10.86 -13.10
CA ALA A 212 -2.32 -11.33 -12.54
C ALA A 212 -2.45 -12.86 -12.65
N PHE A 213 -3.11 -13.48 -11.68
CA PHE A 213 -3.31 -14.94 -11.59
C PHE A 213 -4.78 -15.27 -11.41
N ASP A 214 -5.28 -16.32 -12.05
CA ASP A 214 -6.70 -16.69 -12.01
C ASP A 214 -7.12 -17.32 -10.68
N THR A 215 -6.18 -17.91 -9.94
CA THR A 215 -6.46 -18.52 -8.64
C THR A 215 -5.49 -18.07 -7.54
N GLN A 216 -6.02 -18.00 -6.32
CA GLN A 216 -5.22 -17.72 -5.12
C GLN A 216 -4.09 -18.74 -4.95
N SER A 217 -4.34 -20.02 -5.22
CA SER A 217 -3.31 -21.05 -5.08
C SER A 217 -2.14 -20.84 -6.04
N GLU A 218 -2.39 -20.44 -7.29
CA GLU A 218 -1.33 -20.15 -8.26
C GLU A 218 -0.54 -18.91 -7.88
N LEU A 219 -1.23 -17.84 -7.47
CA LEU A 219 -0.62 -16.60 -6.99
C LEU A 219 0.35 -16.88 -5.82
N HIS A 220 -0.15 -17.54 -4.77
CA HIS A 220 0.63 -17.82 -3.57
C HIS A 220 1.79 -18.78 -3.85
N THR A 221 1.57 -19.81 -4.68
CA THR A 221 2.65 -20.74 -5.08
C THR A 221 3.76 -20.02 -5.83
N TYR A 222 3.40 -19.13 -6.77
CA TYR A 222 4.37 -18.35 -7.52
C TYR A 222 5.17 -17.41 -6.62
N VAL A 223 4.49 -16.66 -5.74
CA VAL A 223 5.14 -15.71 -4.83
C VAL A 223 6.06 -16.43 -3.85
N GLN A 224 5.64 -17.55 -3.27
CA GLN A 224 6.49 -18.34 -2.37
C GLN A 224 7.73 -18.89 -3.08
N ALA A 225 7.58 -19.39 -4.32
CA ALA A 225 8.73 -19.86 -5.10
C ALA A 225 9.70 -18.71 -5.43
N LEU A 226 9.19 -17.53 -5.78
CA LEU A 226 10.00 -16.35 -6.07
C LEU A 226 10.72 -15.84 -4.81
N ALA A 227 10.00 -15.67 -3.70
CA ALA A 227 10.57 -15.24 -2.43
C ALA A 227 11.62 -16.24 -1.93
N GLY A 228 11.33 -17.54 -2.00
CA GLY A 228 12.28 -18.61 -1.66
C GLY A 228 13.53 -18.59 -2.52
N ARG A 229 13.42 -18.27 -3.81
CA ARG A 229 14.58 -18.08 -4.69
C ARG A 229 15.43 -16.87 -4.27
N ILE A 230 14.80 -15.72 -4.04
CA ILE A 230 15.52 -14.49 -3.66
C ILE A 230 16.18 -14.65 -2.29
N ALA A 231 15.55 -15.37 -1.36
CA ALA A 231 16.07 -15.62 -0.02
C ALA A 231 17.40 -16.40 0.02
N LEU A 232 17.76 -17.09 -1.08
CA LEU A 232 19.05 -17.77 -1.21
C LEU A 232 20.20 -16.83 -1.61
N PHE A 233 19.90 -15.57 -1.97
CA PHE A 233 20.91 -14.65 -2.48
C PHE A 233 21.64 -13.89 -1.36
N PRO A 234 22.91 -13.51 -1.57
CA PRO A 234 23.62 -12.62 -0.65
C PRO A 234 22.92 -11.25 -0.52
N PRO A 235 22.73 -10.71 0.71
CA PRO A 235 22.08 -9.40 0.93
C PRO A 235 22.64 -8.27 0.09
N ALA A 236 23.97 -8.19 0.00
CA ALA A 236 24.65 -7.12 -0.75
C ALA A 236 24.24 -7.10 -2.23
N GLY A 237 23.96 -8.26 -2.83
CA GLY A 237 23.50 -8.34 -4.21
C GLY A 237 22.07 -7.81 -4.38
N ILE A 238 21.18 -8.12 -3.43
CA ILE A 238 19.80 -7.63 -3.40
C ILE A 238 19.82 -6.10 -3.25
N GLN A 239 20.55 -5.60 -2.24
CA GLN A 239 20.67 -4.18 -1.93
C GLN A 239 21.26 -3.38 -3.09
N ALA A 240 22.37 -3.84 -3.69
CA ALA A 240 23.01 -3.16 -4.81
C ALA A 240 22.11 -3.14 -6.06
N THR A 241 21.39 -4.24 -6.32
CA THR A 241 20.43 -4.31 -7.44
C THR A 241 19.29 -3.33 -7.24
N LYS A 242 18.70 -3.30 -6.03
CA LYS A 242 17.62 -2.37 -5.67
C LYS A 242 18.08 -0.92 -5.77
N ALA A 243 19.25 -0.58 -5.23
CA ALA A 243 19.83 0.75 -5.32
C ALA A 243 20.02 1.20 -6.78
N GLY A 244 20.53 0.31 -7.64
CA GLY A 244 20.71 0.61 -9.07
C GLY A 244 19.40 0.85 -9.82
N ILE A 245 18.35 0.08 -9.52
CA ILE A 245 17.01 0.29 -10.10
C ILE A 245 16.41 1.60 -9.58
N ASN A 246 16.42 1.82 -8.26
CA ASN A 246 15.86 3.01 -7.64
C ASN A 246 16.54 4.30 -8.14
N ALA A 247 17.85 4.26 -8.40
CA ALA A 247 18.59 5.41 -8.92
C ALA A 247 18.09 5.93 -10.29
N VAL A 248 17.35 5.11 -11.06
CA VAL A 248 16.80 5.50 -12.36
C VAL A 248 15.27 5.51 -12.40
N SER A 249 14.60 4.91 -11.42
CA SER A 249 13.13 4.81 -11.38
C SER A 249 12.46 5.76 -10.38
N LEU A 250 13.18 6.20 -9.34
CA LEU A 250 12.68 7.13 -8.34
C LEU A 250 13.12 8.57 -8.62
N ILE A 251 12.30 9.51 -8.19
CA ILE A 251 12.66 10.93 -8.20
C ILE A 251 13.64 11.24 -7.05
N PRO A 252 14.41 12.35 -7.14
CA PRO A 252 15.21 12.82 -6.03
C PRO A 252 14.38 13.06 -4.75
N LEU A 253 14.98 12.83 -3.59
CA LEU A 253 14.33 12.99 -2.28
C LEU A 253 13.69 14.37 -2.11
N ASP A 254 14.38 15.44 -2.46
CA ASP A 254 13.85 16.82 -2.33
C ASP A 254 12.56 17.02 -3.14
N ALA A 255 12.47 16.41 -4.32
CA ALA A 255 11.26 16.46 -5.14
C ALA A 255 10.13 15.64 -4.50
N TRP A 256 10.44 14.51 -3.85
CA TRP A 256 9.46 13.75 -3.09
C TRP A 256 8.93 14.56 -1.90
N ILE A 257 9.82 15.15 -1.10
CA ILE A 257 9.46 16.01 0.04
C ILE A 257 8.57 17.15 -0.42
N GLN A 258 8.88 17.79 -1.55
CA GLN A 258 8.05 18.87 -2.10
C GLN A 258 6.62 18.40 -2.41
N GLN A 259 6.45 17.23 -3.03
CA GLN A 259 5.12 16.68 -3.31
C GLN A 259 4.38 16.28 -2.02
N ALA A 260 5.11 15.71 -1.06
CA ALA A 260 4.56 15.32 0.23
C ALA A 260 4.11 16.53 1.05
N ARG A 261 4.83 17.64 1.01
CA ARG A 261 4.43 18.89 1.70
C ARG A 261 3.26 19.58 1.00
N ASN A 262 3.18 19.52 -0.33
CA ASN A 262 2.15 20.21 -1.10
C ASN A 262 0.72 19.80 -0.70
N ILE A 263 0.47 18.52 -0.42
CA ILE A 263 -0.85 18.08 0.05
C ILE A 263 -1.19 18.71 1.41
N VAL A 264 -0.26 18.75 2.35
CA VAL A 264 -0.50 19.23 3.73
C VAL A 264 -0.60 20.75 3.78
N GLU A 265 0.25 21.46 3.04
CA GLU A 265 0.42 22.91 3.15
C GLU A 265 -0.49 23.71 2.22
N VAL A 266 -0.87 23.12 1.08
CA VAL A 266 -1.58 23.86 0.01
C VAL A 266 -2.93 23.22 -0.30
N LEU A 267 -2.96 21.92 -0.59
CA LEU A 267 -4.17 21.29 -1.12
C LEU A 267 -5.20 20.98 -0.03
N ALA A 268 -4.79 20.29 1.04
CA ALA A 268 -5.65 19.93 2.16
C ALA A 268 -6.31 21.15 2.83
N PRO A 269 -5.63 22.28 3.07
CA PRO A 269 -6.25 23.46 3.66
C PRO A 269 -7.20 24.22 2.71
N SER A 270 -7.18 23.92 1.41
CA SER A 270 -7.99 24.64 0.43
C SER A 270 -9.50 24.43 0.67
N THR A 271 -10.30 25.48 0.41
CA THR A 271 -11.76 25.41 0.60
C THR A 271 -12.40 24.29 -0.22
N ALA A 272 -12.03 24.16 -1.50
CA ALA A 272 -12.58 23.16 -2.40
C ALA A 272 -12.31 21.73 -1.89
N ALA A 273 -11.07 21.45 -1.48
CA ALA A 273 -10.74 20.12 -0.98
C ALA A 273 -11.43 19.81 0.35
N GLN A 274 -11.53 20.78 1.26
CA GLN A 274 -12.26 20.62 2.53
C GLN A 274 -13.75 20.36 2.35
N GLU A 275 -14.40 20.96 1.35
CA GLU A 275 -15.80 20.70 1.04
C GLU A 275 -16.02 19.27 0.54
N LEU A 276 -15.19 18.81 -0.41
CA LEU A 276 -15.24 17.46 -0.97
C LEU A 276 -14.91 16.39 0.08
N LEU A 277 -13.85 16.63 0.87
CA LEU A 277 -13.43 15.77 1.98
C LEU A 277 -14.57 15.53 2.96
N LYS A 278 -15.24 16.60 3.41
CA LYS A 278 -16.37 16.51 4.35
C LYS A 278 -17.58 15.83 3.73
N LYS A 279 -17.82 16.00 2.43
CA LYS A 279 -18.91 15.29 1.72
C LYS A 279 -18.63 13.79 1.68
N TYR A 280 -17.42 13.40 1.30
CA TYR A 280 -17.01 11.99 1.25
C TYR A 280 -17.09 11.34 2.64
N MET A 281 -16.46 11.95 3.64
CA MET A 281 -16.47 11.43 5.01
C MET A 281 -17.89 11.33 5.59
N ARG A 282 -18.83 12.18 5.16
CA ARG A 282 -20.25 12.07 5.58
C ARG A 282 -20.92 10.83 5.01
N VAL A 283 -20.65 10.47 3.76
CA VAL A 283 -21.29 9.32 3.10
C VAL A 283 -20.60 8.00 3.43
N THR A 284 -19.28 8.01 3.61
CA THR A 284 -18.51 6.79 3.93
C THR A 284 -18.25 6.62 5.42
N ASN A 285 -18.61 7.60 6.25
CA ASN A 285 -18.11 7.67 7.64
C ASN A 285 -16.59 7.43 7.71
N ASN A 286 -15.87 7.87 6.67
CA ASN A 286 -14.43 7.71 6.42
C ASN A 286 -13.92 6.25 6.28
N GLN A 287 -14.73 5.24 6.64
CA GLN A 287 -14.25 3.86 6.67
C GLN A 287 -15.34 2.77 6.59
N THR A 288 -16.60 3.14 6.37
CA THR A 288 -17.70 2.19 6.25
C THR A 288 -17.52 1.38 4.97
N ASN A 289 -17.39 0.05 5.12
CA ASN A 289 -17.43 -0.87 3.99
C ASN A 289 -18.84 -0.92 3.37
N GLY A 290 -19.14 0.08 2.54
CA GLY A 290 -20.42 0.29 1.87
C GLY A 290 -20.22 0.58 0.38
N GLU A 291 -21.33 0.89 -0.30
CA GLU A 291 -21.36 1.03 -1.76
C GLU A 291 -20.33 2.02 -2.29
N VAL A 292 -20.17 3.17 -1.62
CA VAL A 292 -19.16 4.18 -2.02
C VAL A 292 -17.75 3.60 -1.89
N GLU A 293 -17.32 3.09 -0.73
CA GLU A 293 -15.95 2.54 -0.57
C GLU A 293 -15.65 1.37 -1.53
N LEU A 294 -16.68 0.56 -1.85
CA LEU A 294 -16.55 -0.62 -2.73
C LEU A 294 -16.44 -0.27 -4.21
N ASN A 295 -17.05 0.85 -4.63
CA ASN A 295 -17.21 1.20 -6.04
C ASN A 295 -16.54 2.53 -6.42
N TYR A 296 -16.04 3.31 -5.45
CA TYR A 296 -15.39 4.58 -5.73
C TYR A 296 -14.31 4.42 -6.78
N GLY A 297 -14.43 5.18 -7.87
CA GLY A 297 -13.62 5.03 -9.07
C GLY A 297 -14.28 4.29 -10.23
N ASN A 298 -15.54 3.86 -10.11
CA ASN A 298 -16.33 3.33 -11.24
C ASN A 298 -16.84 4.43 -12.20
N GLY A 299 -16.51 5.70 -11.94
CA GLY A 299 -16.86 6.85 -12.79
C GLY A 299 -18.11 7.61 -12.35
N GLU A 300 -19.25 6.93 -12.14
CA GLU A 300 -20.51 7.60 -11.76
C GLU A 300 -20.46 8.16 -10.33
N ASP A 301 -19.87 7.41 -9.39
CA ASP A 301 -19.75 7.79 -7.97
C ASP A 301 -18.93 9.08 -7.77
N VAL A 302 -17.92 9.28 -8.61
CA VAL A 302 -17.08 10.49 -8.58
C VAL A 302 -17.90 11.70 -9.05
N VAL A 303 -18.73 11.54 -10.07
CA VAL A 303 -19.61 12.62 -10.54
C VAL A 303 -20.64 13.00 -9.48
N GLU A 304 -21.23 12.03 -8.79
CA GLU A 304 -22.17 12.29 -7.70
C GLU A 304 -21.50 12.97 -6.50
N LEU A 305 -20.25 12.60 -6.18
CA LEU A 305 -19.48 13.30 -5.15
C LEU A 305 -19.14 14.74 -5.58
N LEU A 306 -18.88 14.99 -6.85
CA LEU A 306 -18.51 16.31 -7.37
C LEU A 306 -19.72 17.24 -7.65
N SER A 307 -20.95 16.71 -7.78
CA SER A 307 -22.19 17.48 -8.02
C SER A 307 -22.86 18.02 -6.75
#